data_AF-A0A329M1G5-F1
#
_entry.id   AF-A0A329M1G5-F1
#
_cell.length_a   1.000
_cell.length_b   1.000
_cell.length_c   1.000
_cell.angle_alpha   90.00
_cell.angle_beta   90.00
_cell.angle_gamma   90.00
#
_symmetry.space_group_name_H-M   'P 1'
#
loop_
_entity.id
_entity.type
_entity.pdbx_description
1 polymer ?
#
loop_
_entity_poly.entity_id
_entity_poly.type
_entity_poly.pdbx_seq_one_letter_code
_entity_poly.pdbx_strand_id
1 'polypeptide(L)'
;MAATVAGGFALAACGRSDEQTHTGNTAMAAAIAAAEAARPHTGRTVTAALTPQPTTIDLGGITVRTMAYGNAIPGPVIRANVGDELAVTVTNRLDSATSVHWHGIALRNDMDGVAPATPNIDAGRDFTYRFSVPHPGTYWAHPHVGLDADYGLYLPVIIDDPRESGRYDAEWIVVLDDWTDGVGKTPRQLYDDLTNQRRPSMSSMPGMGNMPAMEMDGVGTSNLLGGDPGDIAYPHYLINGRIPAAPTTFSAKPGQRIRIRIINSGSDTAFRVALAGHSMTVTHTDGYPVVPTEVDALLIGMAERYDVVVTAADGVFPLVALAEGKNALARAVLSTGAGNAPDPGFQPPELNKRVGTVEMFSAAPEVDLGVAKSDVNLPVVLSGDMTKYDWLINGEPYSKTKPLQVRQGQRATLAFDNTTMMYHPMHLHGHTFQVIKPDGTPGPRKDTVNVLPKQKLSAVLVADNPGVWMFHCHNTYHQEAGMMTRLEYTS
;
A
#
# COMPACT_ATOMS: atom_id res chain seq x y z
N MET A 1 -2.43 76.88 -37.21
CA MET A 1 -1.34 75.91 -37.00
C MET A 1 -1.13 75.75 -35.51
N ALA A 2 -1.53 74.62 -34.94
CA ALA A 2 -1.17 74.21 -33.59
C ALA A 2 -0.98 72.70 -33.64
N ALA A 3 0.19 72.23 -33.23
CA ALA A 3 0.63 70.85 -33.31
C ALA A 3 0.92 70.30 -31.91
N THR A 4 0.89 68.96 -31.83
CA THR A 4 1.72 68.08 -30.96
C THR A 4 1.36 68.01 -29.46
N VAL A 5 1.37 66.88 -28.72
CA VAL A 5 1.83 65.47 -28.90
C VAL A 5 0.96 64.55 -28.02
N ALA A 6 0.66 63.32 -28.46
CA ALA A 6 0.27 62.21 -27.57
C ALA A 6 1.40 61.16 -27.55
N GLY A 7 1.91 60.84 -26.37
CA GLY A 7 2.96 59.82 -26.16
C GLY A 7 2.36 58.47 -25.79
N GLY A 8 2.76 57.42 -26.51
CA GLY A 8 2.46 56.03 -26.17
C GLY A 8 3.67 55.34 -25.54
N PHE A 9 3.50 54.73 -24.38
CA PHE A 9 4.46 53.81 -23.78
C PHE A 9 4.15 52.38 -24.23
N ALA A 10 5.11 51.71 -24.88
CA ALA A 10 5.08 50.27 -25.09
C ALA A 10 5.92 49.60 -23.98
N LEU A 11 5.28 48.80 -23.12
CA LEU A 11 5.94 47.94 -22.16
C LEU A 11 6.27 46.61 -22.84
N ALA A 12 7.57 46.34 -23.02
CA ALA A 12 8.08 45.04 -23.43
C ALA A 12 8.09 44.10 -22.20
N ALA A 13 7.21 43.09 -22.19
CA ALA A 13 7.25 42.00 -21.23
C ALA A 13 8.20 40.90 -21.74
N CYS A 14 9.27 40.63 -20.98
CA CYS A 14 10.24 39.57 -21.27
C CYS A 14 9.65 38.20 -20.93
N GLY A 15 9.57 37.30 -21.92
CA GLY A 15 9.28 35.88 -21.71
C GLY A 15 10.47 35.19 -21.05
N ARG A 16 10.31 34.71 -19.82
CA ARG A 16 11.28 33.88 -19.07
C ARG A 16 10.68 32.58 -18.52
N SER A 17 9.38 32.36 -18.70
CA SER A 17 8.66 31.21 -18.15
C SER A 17 8.76 29.95 -19.01
N ASP A 18 8.83 30.07 -20.35
CA ASP A 18 8.82 28.90 -21.24
C ASP A 18 10.19 28.20 -21.36
N GLU A 19 11.31 28.93 -21.30
CA GLU A 19 12.64 28.31 -21.35
C GLU A 19 12.97 27.50 -20.08
N GLN A 20 12.54 27.96 -18.89
CA GLN A 20 12.80 27.26 -17.63
C GLN A 20 11.97 25.97 -17.48
N THR A 21 10.72 25.95 -17.93
CA THR A 21 9.88 24.74 -17.90
C THR A 21 10.34 23.69 -18.92
N HIS A 22 10.77 24.11 -20.12
CA HIS A 22 11.33 23.20 -21.12
C HIS A 22 12.71 22.62 -20.73
N THR A 23 13.60 23.41 -20.12
CA THR A 23 14.91 22.94 -19.64
C THR A 23 14.81 22.04 -18.41
N GLY A 24 13.89 22.33 -17.47
CA GLY A 24 13.61 21.46 -16.33
C GLY A 24 13.08 20.07 -16.75
N ASN A 25 12.18 20.03 -17.74
CA ASN A 25 11.63 18.77 -18.24
C ASN A 25 12.67 17.91 -18.99
N THR A 26 13.62 18.54 -19.71
CA THR A 26 14.68 17.80 -20.41
C THR A 26 15.74 17.22 -19.46
N ALA A 27 16.12 17.96 -18.42
CA ALA A 27 17.03 17.47 -17.39
C ALA A 27 16.44 16.29 -16.60
N MET A 28 15.15 16.38 -16.22
CA MET A 28 14.44 15.29 -15.54
C MET A 28 14.36 14.03 -16.42
N ALA A 29 14.01 14.18 -17.69
CA ALA A 29 13.94 13.06 -18.63
C ALA A 29 15.31 12.36 -18.78
N ALA A 30 16.39 13.13 -18.85
CA ALA A 30 17.75 12.57 -18.91
C ALA A 30 18.13 11.84 -17.62
N ALA A 31 17.76 12.37 -16.46
CA ALA A 31 18.00 11.72 -15.17
C ALA A 31 17.23 10.40 -15.03
N ILE A 32 15.95 10.38 -15.44
CA ILE A 32 15.13 9.16 -15.50
C ILE A 32 15.81 8.13 -16.43
N ALA A 33 16.19 8.52 -17.64
CA ALA A 33 16.85 7.62 -18.59
C ALA A 33 18.17 7.05 -18.05
N ALA A 34 18.95 7.85 -17.31
CA ALA A 34 20.17 7.39 -16.66
C ALA A 34 19.89 6.37 -15.54
N ALA A 35 18.86 6.61 -14.73
CA ALA A 35 18.42 5.65 -13.70
C ALA A 35 17.94 4.33 -14.34
N GLU A 36 17.15 4.38 -15.42
CA GLU A 36 16.72 3.19 -16.16
C GLU A 36 17.89 2.39 -16.72
N ALA A 37 18.89 3.07 -17.29
CA ALA A 37 20.07 2.42 -17.86
C ALA A 37 20.93 1.72 -16.79
N ALA A 38 20.88 2.19 -15.54
CA ALA A 38 21.62 1.61 -14.41
C ALA A 38 20.91 0.41 -13.76
N ARG A 39 19.62 0.20 -14.03
CA ARG A 39 18.87 -0.95 -13.51
C ARG A 39 19.36 -2.26 -14.12
N PRO A 40 19.16 -3.40 -13.42
CA PRO A 40 19.46 -4.70 -14.02
C PRO A 40 18.55 -4.95 -15.22
N HIS A 41 19.11 -5.56 -16.27
CA HIS A 41 18.39 -6.00 -17.46
C HIS A 41 18.84 -7.40 -17.85
N THR A 42 17.93 -8.36 -17.84
CA THR A 42 18.19 -9.73 -18.34
C THR A 42 18.04 -9.83 -19.85
N GLY A 43 17.39 -8.83 -20.47
CA GLY A 43 16.98 -8.85 -21.88
C GLY A 43 15.70 -9.66 -22.15
N ARG A 44 15.09 -10.25 -21.12
CA ARG A 44 13.82 -10.98 -21.21
C ARG A 44 12.66 -10.04 -20.89
N THR A 45 11.64 -10.05 -21.74
CA THR A 45 10.37 -9.36 -21.48
C THR A 45 9.31 -10.38 -21.02
N VAL A 46 8.65 -10.09 -19.91
CA VAL A 46 7.46 -10.80 -19.44
C VAL A 46 6.23 -9.98 -19.82
N THR A 47 5.42 -10.52 -20.71
CA THR A 47 4.19 -9.88 -21.18
C THR A 47 2.98 -10.37 -20.40
N ALA A 48 2.10 -9.45 -19.99
CA ALA A 48 0.81 -9.78 -19.41
C ALA A 48 -0.29 -8.86 -19.96
N ALA A 49 -1.54 -9.28 -19.81
CA ALA A 49 -2.70 -8.49 -20.16
C ALA A 49 -3.64 -8.40 -18.96
N LEU A 50 -4.10 -7.18 -18.66
CA LEU A 50 -5.08 -6.91 -17.62
C LEU A 50 -6.31 -6.25 -18.26
N THR A 51 -7.49 -6.63 -17.81
CA THR A 51 -8.75 -6.08 -18.33
C THR A 51 -9.63 -5.73 -17.14
N PRO A 52 -9.49 -4.53 -16.55
CA PRO A 52 -10.42 -4.07 -15.53
C PRO A 52 -11.81 -3.95 -16.15
N GLN A 53 -12.77 -4.63 -15.55
CA GLN A 53 -14.14 -4.70 -16.03
C GLN A 53 -15.11 -4.99 -14.88
N PRO A 54 -16.37 -4.55 -14.96
CA PRO A 54 -17.39 -5.06 -14.07
C PRO A 54 -17.61 -6.56 -14.33
N THR A 55 -17.49 -7.41 -13.32
CA THR A 55 -17.73 -8.87 -13.42
C THR A 55 -18.59 -9.40 -12.27
N THR A 56 -18.86 -10.70 -12.27
CA THR A 56 -19.54 -11.40 -11.16
C THR A 56 -18.57 -12.38 -10.53
N ILE A 57 -18.38 -12.28 -9.21
CA ILE A 57 -17.43 -13.08 -8.44
C ILE A 57 -18.16 -13.89 -7.40
N ASP A 58 -17.72 -15.14 -7.21
CA ASP A 58 -18.15 -16.00 -6.10
C ASP A 58 -17.14 -15.92 -4.96
N LEU A 59 -17.55 -15.38 -3.81
CA LEU A 59 -16.74 -15.27 -2.60
C LEU A 59 -16.77 -16.56 -1.74
N GLY A 60 -17.37 -17.63 -2.25
CA GLY A 60 -17.52 -18.91 -1.54
C GLY A 60 -18.96 -19.14 -1.06
N GLY A 61 -19.91 -19.05 -2.00
CA GLY A 61 -21.35 -19.16 -1.77
C GLY A 61 -22.08 -17.81 -1.81
N ILE A 62 -21.34 -16.70 -1.74
CA ILE A 62 -21.87 -15.35 -1.89
C ILE A 62 -21.43 -14.82 -3.25
N THR A 63 -22.39 -14.63 -4.16
CA THR A 63 -22.11 -14.10 -5.50
C THR A 63 -22.34 -12.60 -5.54
N VAL A 64 -21.31 -11.84 -5.93
CA VAL A 64 -21.32 -10.37 -5.93
C VAL A 64 -21.10 -9.83 -7.35
N ARG A 65 -21.70 -8.67 -7.65
CA ARG A 65 -21.44 -7.88 -8.86
C ARG A 65 -20.48 -6.78 -8.48
N THR A 66 -19.27 -6.78 -9.05
CA THR A 66 -18.16 -5.89 -8.65
C THR A 66 -17.18 -5.67 -9.81
N MET A 67 -15.96 -5.16 -9.57
CA MET A 67 -14.90 -5.04 -10.57
C MET A 67 -13.80 -6.09 -10.37
N ALA A 68 -13.14 -6.52 -11.45
CA ALA A 68 -11.95 -7.37 -11.35
C ALA A 68 -11.08 -7.24 -12.60
N TYR A 69 -9.81 -7.64 -12.48
CA TYR A 69 -8.98 -7.97 -13.64
C TYR A 69 -9.35 -9.37 -14.15
N GLY A 70 -10.39 -9.46 -14.97
CA GLY A 70 -10.94 -10.72 -15.48
C GLY A 70 -12.19 -11.18 -14.73
N ASN A 71 -12.12 -12.35 -14.08
CA ASN A 71 -13.26 -13.02 -13.43
C ASN A 71 -12.91 -13.65 -12.07
N ALA A 72 -11.84 -13.19 -11.44
CA ALA A 72 -11.41 -13.65 -10.13
C ALA A 72 -10.83 -12.47 -9.33
N ILE A 73 -10.90 -12.58 -8.01
CA ILE A 73 -10.28 -11.67 -7.06
C ILE A 73 -9.45 -12.53 -6.09
N PRO A 74 -8.16 -12.23 -5.86
CA PRO A 74 -7.36 -11.25 -6.59
C PRO A 74 -7.28 -11.55 -8.10
N GLY A 75 -6.89 -10.54 -8.88
CA GLY A 75 -6.53 -10.72 -10.28
C GLY A 75 -5.34 -11.67 -10.49
N PRO A 76 -5.02 -12.02 -11.75
CA PRO A 76 -3.98 -12.99 -12.06
C PRO A 76 -2.61 -12.54 -11.56
N VAL A 77 -1.84 -13.46 -10.98
CA VAL A 77 -0.47 -13.17 -10.52
C VAL A 77 0.44 -12.85 -11.71
N ILE A 78 1.14 -11.73 -11.64
CA ILE A 78 2.25 -11.42 -12.56
C ILE A 78 3.55 -11.85 -11.88
N ARG A 79 4.35 -12.66 -12.56
CA ARG A 79 5.61 -13.19 -12.02
C ARG A 79 6.76 -13.02 -13.01
N ALA A 80 7.87 -12.47 -12.53
CA ALA A 80 9.08 -12.23 -13.31
C ALA A 80 10.34 -12.44 -12.46
N ASN A 81 11.52 -12.39 -13.07
CA ASN A 81 12.79 -12.38 -12.33
C ASN A 81 13.34 -10.96 -12.22
N VAL A 82 14.20 -10.72 -11.23
CA VAL A 82 14.99 -9.47 -11.15
C VAL A 82 15.67 -9.18 -12.49
N GLY A 83 15.47 -7.96 -12.98
CA GLY A 83 16.00 -7.45 -14.23
C GLY A 83 15.23 -7.84 -15.48
N ASP A 84 14.17 -8.65 -15.40
CA ASP A 84 13.25 -8.79 -16.53
C ASP A 84 12.54 -7.45 -16.79
N GLU A 85 12.13 -7.21 -18.04
CA GLU A 85 11.21 -6.12 -18.38
C GLU A 85 9.77 -6.63 -18.24
N LEU A 86 8.94 -5.97 -17.44
CA LEU A 86 7.50 -6.17 -17.47
C LEU A 86 6.89 -5.33 -18.60
N ALA A 87 6.07 -5.95 -19.43
CA ALA A 87 5.29 -5.30 -20.48
C ALA A 87 3.81 -5.68 -20.32
N VAL A 88 3.04 -4.84 -19.62
CA VAL A 88 1.66 -5.18 -19.23
C VAL A 88 0.68 -4.25 -19.92
N THR A 89 -0.11 -4.81 -20.83
CA THR A 89 -1.17 -4.08 -21.53
C THR A 89 -2.45 -4.12 -20.70
N VAL A 90 -2.98 -2.95 -20.38
CA VAL A 90 -4.24 -2.77 -19.67
C VAL A 90 -5.27 -2.28 -20.68
N THR A 91 -6.35 -3.04 -20.85
CA THR A 91 -7.50 -2.67 -21.70
C THR A 91 -8.66 -2.24 -20.81
N ASN A 92 -8.89 -0.94 -20.73
CA ASN A 92 -9.91 -0.40 -19.83
C ASN A 92 -11.33 -0.65 -20.38
N ARG A 93 -12.07 -1.56 -19.73
CA ARG A 93 -13.49 -1.86 -20.03
C ARG A 93 -14.45 -1.33 -18.96
N LEU A 94 -13.98 -0.46 -18.08
CA LEU A 94 -14.83 0.36 -17.22
C LEU A 94 -15.48 1.48 -18.04
N ASP A 95 -16.46 2.14 -17.45
CA ASP A 95 -17.10 3.35 -17.98
C ASP A 95 -16.40 4.66 -17.53
N SER A 96 -15.38 4.54 -16.69
CA SER A 96 -14.52 5.61 -16.17
C SER A 96 -13.06 5.42 -16.57
N ALA A 97 -12.24 6.46 -16.38
CA ALA A 97 -10.79 6.32 -16.47
C ALA A 97 -10.25 5.50 -15.30
N THR A 98 -9.17 4.76 -15.51
CA THR A 98 -8.51 3.95 -14.46
C THR A 98 -6.99 4.00 -14.61
N SER A 99 -6.25 3.34 -13.73
CA SER A 99 -4.80 3.17 -13.84
C SER A 99 -4.35 1.85 -13.22
N VAL A 100 -3.06 1.54 -13.32
CA VAL A 100 -2.42 0.45 -12.58
C VAL A 100 -1.11 0.96 -11.99
N HIS A 101 -1.10 1.17 -10.67
CA HIS A 101 0.09 1.43 -9.90
C HIS A 101 0.76 0.12 -9.46
N TRP A 102 2.09 0.10 -9.48
CA TRP A 102 2.93 -1.07 -9.19
C TRP A 102 3.58 -0.92 -7.82
N HIS A 103 2.80 -1.20 -6.77
CA HIS A 103 3.12 -0.91 -5.39
C HIS A 103 4.49 -1.48 -4.96
N GLY A 104 5.38 -0.59 -4.53
CA GLY A 104 6.71 -0.90 -3.97
C GLY A 104 7.82 -1.14 -5.01
N ILE A 105 7.51 -1.14 -6.31
CA ILE A 105 8.52 -1.32 -7.35
C ILE A 105 9.21 0.03 -7.64
N ALA A 106 10.54 0.07 -7.53
CA ALA A 106 11.36 1.22 -7.92
C ALA A 106 11.51 1.29 -9.45
N LEU A 107 10.43 1.66 -10.14
CA LEU A 107 10.34 1.70 -11.60
C LEU A 107 10.51 3.12 -12.17
N ARG A 108 10.34 3.30 -13.48
CA ARG A 108 10.41 4.60 -14.16
C ARG A 108 9.16 5.44 -13.91
N ASN A 109 9.31 6.72 -13.59
CA ASN A 109 8.19 7.54 -13.12
C ASN A 109 6.99 7.66 -14.09
N ASP A 110 7.24 7.63 -15.40
CA ASP A 110 6.22 7.63 -16.45
C ASP A 110 5.49 6.29 -16.66
N MET A 111 5.80 5.28 -15.83
CA MET A 111 5.11 3.98 -15.75
C MET A 111 4.63 3.65 -14.33
N ASP A 112 4.62 4.62 -13.42
CA ASP A 112 4.13 4.48 -12.03
C ASP A 112 2.63 4.25 -11.95
N GLY A 113 1.89 4.61 -13.00
CA GLY A 113 0.44 4.44 -13.02
C GLY A 113 -0.31 5.48 -12.20
N VAL A 114 0.32 6.63 -11.93
CA VAL A 114 -0.31 7.74 -11.23
C VAL A 114 -0.11 9.06 -11.96
N ALA A 115 -1.20 9.80 -12.15
CA ALA A 115 -1.18 11.12 -12.75
C ALA A 115 -0.51 12.15 -11.81
N PRO A 116 0.20 13.16 -12.36
CA PRO A 116 0.38 13.43 -13.79
C PRO A 116 1.56 12.71 -14.44
N ALA A 117 2.41 12.01 -13.67
CA ALA A 117 3.62 11.37 -14.19
C ALA A 117 3.31 10.29 -15.22
N THR A 118 2.32 9.45 -14.91
CA THR A 118 1.72 8.50 -15.85
C THR A 118 0.27 8.91 -16.12
N PRO A 119 -0.18 9.08 -17.37
CA PRO A 119 -1.57 9.42 -17.65
C PRO A 119 -2.52 8.29 -17.24
N ASN A 120 -3.73 8.65 -16.82
CA ASN A 120 -4.81 7.67 -16.64
C ASN A 120 -5.22 7.07 -18.00
N ILE A 121 -5.80 5.87 -17.94
CA ILE A 121 -6.30 5.14 -19.10
C ILE A 121 -7.77 5.45 -19.25
N ASP A 122 -8.14 6.27 -20.22
CA ASP A 122 -9.55 6.58 -20.51
C ASP A 122 -10.38 5.32 -20.79
N ALA A 123 -11.69 5.40 -20.54
CA ALA A 123 -12.63 4.32 -20.84
C ALA A 123 -12.53 3.87 -22.30
N GLY A 124 -12.44 2.56 -22.53
CA GLY A 124 -12.30 1.97 -23.87
C GLY A 124 -10.93 2.18 -24.52
N ARG A 125 -9.93 2.67 -23.79
CA ARG A 125 -8.54 2.80 -24.26
C ARG A 125 -7.63 1.74 -23.64
N ASP A 126 -6.50 1.56 -24.32
CA ASP A 126 -5.42 0.67 -23.89
C ASP A 126 -4.19 1.50 -23.51
N PHE A 127 -3.45 1.02 -22.52
CA PHE A 127 -2.11 1.52 -22.20
C PHE A 127 -1.19 0.34 -21.89
N THR A 128 0.08 0.41 -22.27
CA THR A 128 1.06 -0.63 -21.94
C THR A 128 2.14 -0.07 -21.04
N TYR A 129 2.16 -0.55 -19.80
CA TYR A 129 3.23 -0.29 -18.84
C TYR A 129 4.47 -1.08 -19.24
N ARG A 130 5.63 -0.41 -19.36
CA ARG A 130 6.91 -1.04 -19.71
C ARG A 130 8.03 -0.58 -18.81
N PHE A 131 8.55 -1.45 -17.96
CA PHE A 131 9.63 -1.11 -17.01
C PHE A 131 10.43 -2.33 -16.59
N SER A 132 11.69 -2.13 -16.21
CA SER A 132 12.52 -3.16 -15.57
C SER A 132 12.17 -3.29 -14.09
N VAL A 133 12.24 -4.51 -13.56
CA VAL A 133 12.03 -4.82 -12.13
C VAL A 133 13.37 -4.99 -11.39
N PRO A 134 13.83 -3.98 -10.62
CA PRO A 134 15.20 -3.99 -10.11
C PRO A 134 15.44 -4.82 -8.86
N HIS A 135 14.39 -5.19 -8.13
CA HIS A 135 14.49 -5.82 -6.82
C HIS A 135 13.56 -7.05 -6.74
N PRO A 136 14.03 -8.16 -6.14
CA PRO A 136 13.19 -9.32 -5.88
C PRO A 136 12.28 -9.02 -4.69
N GLY A 137 11.13 -9.67 -4.63
CA GLY A 137 10.22 -9.50 -3.51
C GLY A 137 8.76 -9.81 -3.80
N THR A 138 7.94 -9.52 -2.79
CA THR A 138 6.48 -9.59 -2.84
C THR A 138 5.93 -8.18 -3.04
N TYR A 139 5.34 -7.96 -4.20
CA TYR A 139 4.69 -6.72 -4.60
C TYR A 139 3.24 -7.00 -5.01
N TRP A 140 2.52 -5.95 -5.35
CA TRP A 140 1.15 -6.02 -5.83
C TRP A 140 0.86 -4.81 -6.69
N ALA A 141 -0.25 -4.84 -7.42
CA ALA A 141 -0.68 -3.75 -8.27
C ALA A 141 -2.16 -3.46 -8.07
N HIS A 142 -2.51 -2.18 -8.11
CA HIS A 142 -3.87 -1.67 -7.92
C HIS A 142 -4.03 -0.31 -8.63
N PRO A 143 -5.26 0.13 -8.99
CA PRO A 143 -5.48 1.47 -9.49
C PRO A 143 -5.13 2.55 -8.48
N HIS A 144 -4.74 3.72 -8.99
CA HIS A 144 -4.55 4.96 -8.22
C HIS A 144 -5.57 6.02 -8.62
N VAL A 145 -6.77 5.56 -9.01
CA VAL A 145 -7.89 6.40 -9.42
C VAL A 145 -9.09 6.06 -8.54
N GLY A 146 -9.57 7.05 -7.79
CA GLY A 146 -10.76 6.91 -6.95
C GLY A 146 -10.65 5.75 -5.96
N LEU A 147 -11.77 5.06 -5.77
CA LEU A 147 -11.93 3.95 -4.83
C LEU A 147 -11.85 2.58 -5.53
N ASP A 148 -11.38 2.54 -6.78
CA ASP A 148 -11.41 1.37 -7.67
C ASP A 148 -10.76 0.11 -7.07
N ALA A 149 -9.74 0.27 -6.23
CA ALA A 149 -9.09 -0.85 -5.55
C ALA A 149 -10.06 -1.61 -4.61
N ASP A 150 -10.89 -0.89 -3.85
CA ASP A 150 -11.92 -1.43 -2.93
C ASP A 150 -13.12 -2.05 -3.68
N TYR A 151 -13.18 -1.88 -5.01
CA TYR A 151 -14.08 -2.63 -5.89
C TYR A 151 -13.47 -3.95 -6.38
N GLY A 152 -12.28 -4.35 -5.91
CA GLY A 152 -11.66 -5.62 -6.28
C GLY A 152 -10.61 -5.55 -7.40
N LEU A 153 -10.18 -4.36 -7.81
CA LEU A 153 -9.10 -4.19 -8.78
C LEU A 153 -7.74 -4.22 -8.08
N TYR A 154 -7.25 -5.42 -7.78
CA TYR A 154 -5.89 -5.64 -7.31
C TYR A 154 -5.35 -7.01 -7.75
N LEU A 155 -4.02 -7.15 -7.81
CA LEU A 155 -3.36 -8.42 -8.12
C LEU A 155 -1.95 -8.52 -7.49
N PRO A 156 -1.47 -9.73 -7.18
CA PRO A 156 -0.08 -9.95 -6.77
C PRO A 156 0.91 -9.77 -7.91
N VAL A 157 2.07 -9.22 -7.58
CA VAL A 157 3.24 -9.13 -8.46
C VAL A 157 4.45 -9.72 -7.74
N ILE A 158 4.98 -10.84 -8.23
CA ILE A 158 6.09 -11.55 -7.58
C ILE A 158 7.35 -11.44 -8.43
N ILE A 159 8.43 -10.92 -7.85
CA ILE A 159 9.73 -10.83 -8.51
C ILE A 159 10.70 -11.81 -7.84
N ASP A 160 11.13 -12.82 -8.57
CA ASP A 160 12.05 -13.84 -8.07
C ASP A 160 13.51 -13.38 -8.19
N ASP A 161 14.36 -13.74 -7.20
CA ASP A 161 15.81 -13.76 -7.40
C ASP A 161 16.23 -15.18 -7.79
N PRO A 162 16.71 -15.41 -9.04
CA PRO A 162 17.23 -16.72 -9.45
C PRO A 162 18.38 -17.25 -8.59
N ARG A 163 19.02 -16.39 -7.78
CA ARG A 163 20.10 -16.72 -6.86
C ARG A 163 19.62 -16.96 -5.44
N GLU A 164 18.32 -16.82 -5.16
CA GLU A 164 17.78 -17.12 -3.84
C GLU A 164 18.07 -18.59 -3.50
N SER A 165 18.61 -18.82 -2.30
CA SER A 165 19.11 -20.14 -1.88
C SER A 165 18.04 -21.25 -1.76
N GLY A 166 16.76 -20.98 -2.06
CA GLY A 166 15.70 -21.98 -2.09
C GLY A 166 15.44 -22.63 -0.72
N ARG A 167 15.43 -21.85 0.36
CA ARG A 167 15.26 -22.37 1.74
C ARG A 167 13.81 -22.74 2.10
N TYR A 168 12.98 -23.03 1.10
CA TYR A 168 11.60 -23.47 1.25
C TYR A 168 11.24 -24.48 0.16
N ASP A 169 10.28 -25.34 0.46
CA ASP A 169 9.83 -26.45 -0.38
C ASP A 169 8.50 -26.14 -1.10
N ALA A 170 7.77 -25.14 -0.61
CA ALA A 170 6.52 -24.65 -1.16
C ALA A 170 6.38 -23.14 -0.95
N GLU A 171 5.58 -22.50 -1.81
CA GLU A 171 5.30 -21.06 -1.74
C GLU A 171 3.79 -20.82 -1.91
N TRP A 172 3.22 -20.00 -1.03
CA TRP A 172 1.84 -19.55 -1.10
C TRP A 172 1.75 -18.04 -1.14
N ILE A 173 0.77 -17.54 -1.89
CA ILE A 173 0.42 -16.12 -1.96
C ILE A 173 -0.93 -15.95 -1.26
N VAL A 174 -0.94 -15.09 -0.24
CA VAL A 174 -2.07 -14.82 0.64
C VAL A 174 -2.37 -13.33 0.54
N VAL A 175 -3.50 -13.00 -0.07
CA VAL A 175 -4.00 -11.62 -0.20
C VAL A 175 -5.17 -11.45 0.77
N LEU A 176 -5.02 -10.50 1.69
CA LEU A 176 -6.01 -10.13 2.70
C LEU A 176 -6.81 -8.95 2.18
N ASP A 177 -8.12 -8.98 2.41
CA ASP A 177 -9.01 -7.91 1.96
C ASP A 177 -10.14 -7.67 2.96
N ASP A 178 -10.63 -6.45 3.04
CA ASP A 178 -11.92 -6.09 3.63
C ASP A 178 -12.93 -5.87 2.48
N TRP A 179 -14.18 -6.31 2.63
CA TRP A 179 -15.09 -6.42 1.48
C TRP A 179 -16.52 -5.95 1.76
N THR A 180 -16.99 -5.01 0.93
CA THR A 180 -18.33 -4.42 1.04
C THR A 180 -19.10 -4.40 -0.29
N ASP A 181 -18.42 -4.32 -1.44
CA ASP A 181 -19.11 -4.15 -2.72
C ASP A 181 -19.95 -5.37 -3.11
N GLY A 182 -21.17 -5.12 -3.60
CA GLY A 182 -22.14 -6.17 -3.94
C GLY A 182 -22.75 -6.94 -2.76
N VAL A 183 -22.35 -6.67 -1.50
CA VAL A 183 -22.97 -7.24 -0.28
C VAL A 183 -23.51 -6.19 0.69
N GLY A 184 -23.00 -4.97 0.61
CA GLY A 184 -23.37 -3.84 1.47
C GLY A 184 -23.39 -2.53 0.69
N LYS A 185 -22.94 -1.45 1.34
CA LYS A 185 -22.72 -0.17 0.66
C LYS A 185 -21.54 -0.30 -0.29
N THR A 186 -21.60 0.36 -1.43
CA THR A 186 -20.44 0.46 -2.31
C THR A 186 -19.34 1.31 -1.66
N PRO A 187 -18.07 1.16 -2.04
CA PRO A 187 -16.99 2.05 -1.59
C PRO A 187 -17.35 3.53 -1.75
N ARG A 188 -17.95 3.93 -2.88
CA ARG A 188 -18.41 5.31 -3.09
C ARG A 188 -19.46 5.76 -2.06
N GLN A 189 -20.43 4.91 -1.76
CA GLN A 189 -21.46 5.22 -0.76
C GLN A 189 -20.86 5.34 0.65
N LEU A 190 -19.88 4.50 0.99
CA LEU A 190 -19.16 4.60 2.26
C LEU A 190 -18.41 5.93 2.35
N TYR A 191 -17.68 6.31 1.30
CA TYR A 191 -16.97 7.59 1.26
C TYR A 191 -17.93 8.80 1.31
N ASP A 192 -19.07 8.73 0.61
CA ASP A 192 -20.10 9.76 0.69
C ASP A 192 -20.64 9.91 2.13
N ASP A 193 -20.86 8.79 2.84
CA ASP A 193 -21.33 8.80 4.23
C ASP A 193 -20.31 9.33 5.23
N LEU A 194 -19.02 9.15 4.96
CA LEU A 194 -17.91 9.68 5.75
C LEU A 194 -17.75 11.19 5.54
N THR A 195 -17.88 11.66 4.30
CA THR A 195 -17.71 13.09 3.95
C THR A 195 -18.96 13.94 4.13
N ASN A 196 -20.14 13.32 4.29
CA ASN A 196 -21.40 14.03 4.47
C ASN A 196 -21.47 14.72 5.85
N GLN A 197 -21.20 16.03 5.86
CA GLN A 197 -21.24 16.96 7.01
C GLN A 197 -22.60 17.09 7.73
N ARG A 198 -23.62 16.31 7.34
CA ARG A 198 -24.95 16.29 7.97
C ARG A 198 -25.07 15.26 9.10
N ARG A 199 -24.02 14.53 9.45
CA ARG A 199 -24.02 13.80 10.74
C ARG A 199 -24.10 14.85 11.85
N PRO A 200 -25.13 14.85 12.71
CA PRO A 200 -25.20 15.79 13.82
C PRO A 200 -23.96 15.59 14.68
N SER A 201 -23.17 16.66 14.83
CA SER A 201 -22.04 16.67 15.74
C SER A 201 -22.52 16.26 17.13
N MET A 202 -21.91 15.24 17.74
CA MET A 202 -22.25 14.87 19.12
C MET A 202 -22.00 16.00 20.13
N SER A 203 -21.28 17.06 19.73
CA SER A 203 -21.10 18.27 20.54
C SER A 203 -22.34 19.16 20.67
N SER A 204 -23.42 18.93 19.90
CA SER A 204 -24.68 19.68 20.04
C SER A 204 -25.69 19.06 21.01
N MET A 205 -25.32 18.00 21.75
CA MET A 205 -26.15 17.40 22.80
C MET A 205 -25.72 17.93 24.19
N PRO A 206 -26.56 18.70 24.91
CA PRO A 206 -26.22 19.17 26.25
C PRO A 206 -26.18 17.99 27.23
N GLY A 207 -25.02 17.74 27.88
CA GLY A 207 -24.95 16.84 29.05
C GLY A 207 -23.86 15.76 29.06
N MET A 208 -23.02 15.63 28.03
CA MET A 208 -22.02 14.55 27.92
C MET A 208 -20.58 15.03 28.17
N GLY A 209 -20.32 15.68 29.30
CA GLY A 209 -18.97 16.20 29.64
C GLY A 209 -17.96 15.15 30.10
N ASN A 210 -18.32 13.86 30.18
CA ASN A 210 -17.49 12.86 30.86
C ASN A 210 -17.66 11.41 30.37
N MET A 211 -18.04 11.19 29.10
CA MET A 211 -18.16 9.85 28.54
C MET A 211 -16.92 9.49 27.69
N PRO A 212 -16.41 8.25 27.76
CA PRO A 212 -15.39 7.77 26.81
C PRO A 212 -15.93 7.85 25.38
N ALA A 213 -15.03 8.05 24.42
CA ALA A 213 -15.35 8.17 23.00
C ALA A 213 -16.33 7.07 22.57
N MET A 214 -17.49 7.47 22.03
CA MET A 214 -18.47 6.52 21.53
C MET A 214 -17.94 5.88 20.25
N GLU A 215 -18.02 4.55 20.20
CA GLU A 215 -17.76 3.72 19.03
C GLU A 215 -18.51 4.30 17.81
N MET A 216 -17.78 4.68 16.77
CA MET A 216 -18.38 4.95 15.46
C MET A 216 -18.86 3.62 14.90
N ASP A 217 -20.17 3.49 14.68
CA ASP A 217 -20.88 2.39 14.00
C ASP A 217 -20.08 1.06 13.86
N GLY A 218 -19.88 0.34 14.97
CA GLY A 218 -19.40 -1.05 14.96
C GLY A 218 -17.90 -1.26 14.79
N VAL A 219 -17.09 -0.20 14.81
CA VAL A 219 -15.62 -0.32 14.91
C VAL A 219 -15.18 -0.27 16.38
N GLY A 220 -14.39 -1.24 16.81
CA GLY A 220 -13.92 -1.36 18.20
C GLY A 220 -12.63 -0.56 18.48
N THR A 221 -11.79 -1.07 19.40
CA THR A 221 -10.50 -0.44 19.74
C THR A 221 -9.35 -1.44 19.59
N SER A 222 -8.15 -0.93 19.28
CA SER A 222 -6.93 -1.72 19.20
C SER A 222 -5.80 -1.08 20.01
N ASN A 223 -5.24 -1.86 20.94
CA ASN A 223 -4.02 -1.46 21.66
C ASN A 223 -2.79 -1.44 20.73
N LEU A 224 -2.76 -2.32 19.72
CA LEU A 224 -1.63 -2.41 18.78
C LEU A 224 -1.60 -1.24 17.79
N LEU A 225 -2.77 -0.69 17.47
CA LEU A 225 -2.92 0.48 16.59
C LEU A 225 -3.04 1.79 17.38
N GLY A 226 -2.98 1.74 18.71
CA GLY A 226 -2.98 2.92 19.59
C GLY A 226 -4.35 3.57 19.78
N GLY A 227 -5.45 2.87 19.48
CA GLY A 227 -6.80 3.38 19.65
C GLY A 227 -7.72 2.93 18.52
N ASP A 228 -8.11 3.89 17.68
CA ASP A 228 -9.04 3.71 16.58
C ASP A 228 -8.44 2.82 15.46
N PRO A 229 -9.06 1.68 15.12
CA PRO A 229 -8.54 0.73 14.16
C PRO A 229 -9.00 0.98 12.71
N GLY A 230 -9.86 1.96 12.43
CA GLY A 230 -10.30 2.33 11.08
C GLY A 230 -11.70 2.97 11.05
N ASP A 231 -12.07 3.51 9.90
CA ASP A 231 -13.33 4.26 9.73
C ASP A 231 -14.55 3.37 9.42
N ILE A 232 -14.31 2.13 8.97
CA ILE A 232 -15.35 1.30 8.34
C ILE A 232 -15.42 -0.09 8.96
N ALA A 233 -16.62 -0.47 9.38
CA ALA A 233 -16.97 -1.85 9.70
C ALA A 233 -17.43 -2.59 8.44
N TYR A 234 -16.53 -3.36 7.82
CA TYR A 234 -16.82 -4.11 6.61
C TYR A 234 -17.70 -5.35 6.88
N PRO A 235 -18.65 -5.68 5.97
CA PRO A 235 -19.47 -6.89 6.08
C PRO A 235 -18.69 -8.21 6.06
N HIS A 236 -17.62 -8.28 5.26
CA HIS A 236 -16.81 -9.47 5.09
C HIS A 236 -15.32 -9.13 5.05
N TYR A 237 -14.51 -10.14 5.37
CA TYR A 237 -13.06 -10.09 5.27
C TYR A 237 -12.61 -11.37 4.57
N LEU A 238 -11.69 -11.24 3.62
CA LEU A 238 -11.38 -12.27 2.66
C LEU A 238 -9.90 -12.68 2.72
N ILE A 239 -9.65 -13.97 2.47
CA ILE A 239 -8.33 -14.42 2.04
C ILE A 239 -8.46 -14.99 0.63
N ASN A 240 -7.72 -14.42 -0.32
CA ASN A 240 -7.75 -14.78 -1.74
C ASN A 240 -9.19 -14.79 -2.31
N GLY A 241 -9.96 -13.74 -2.00
CA GLY A 241 -11.34 -13.59 -2.47
C GLY A 241 -12.35 -14.55 -1.85
N ARG A 242 -12.02 -15.21 -0.73
CA ARG A 242 -12.88 -16.21 -0.09
C ARG A 242 -13.25 -15.85 1.35
N ILE A 243 -14.53 -16.04 1.70
CA ILE A 243 -15.04 -15.88 3.07
C ILE A 243 -14.57 -17.03 3.99
N PRO A 244 -14.56 -16.83 5.32
CA PRO A 244 -14.13 -17.84 6.28
C PRO A 244 -14.80 -19.21 6.18
N ALA A 245 -16.08 -19.24 5.79
CA ALA A 245 -16.86 -20.47 5.68
C ALA A 245 -16.53 -21.31 4.44
N ALA A 246 -15.85 -20.73 3.44
CA ALA A 246 -15.47 -21.38 2.19
C ALA A 246 -14.00 -21.06 1.85
N PRO A 247 -13.05 -21.40 2.74
CA PRO A 247 -11.69 -20.89 2.70
C PRO A 247 -10.89 -21.48 1.54
N THR A 248 -9.91 -20.71 1.06
CA THR A 248 -8.82 -21.25 0.25
C THR A 248 -8.06 -22.30 1.05
N THR A 249 -7.85 -23.48 0.47
CA THR A 249 -7.07 -24.56 1.08
C THR A 249 -5.75 -24.75 0.34
N PHE A 250 -4.65 -24.59 1.06
CA PHE A 250 -3.30 -24.88 0.59
C PHE A 250 -2.87 -26.27 1.05
N SER A 251 -2.36 -27.07 0.11
CA SER A 251 -1.85 -28.41 0.41
C SER A 251 -0.32 -28.40 0.56
N ALA A 252 0.19 -29.14 1.53
CA ALA A 252 1.61 -29.41 1.72
C ALA A 252 1.82 -30.81 2.30
N LYS A 253 3.06 -31.21 2.50
CA LYS A 253 3.43 -32.43 3.24
C LYS A 253 4.00 -32.05 4.60
N PRO A 254 3.79 -32.85 5.65
CA PRO A 254 4.44 -32.63 6.94
C PRO A 254 5.97 -32.52 6.76
N GLY A 255 6.58 -31.56 7.47
CA GLY A 255 8.01 -31.25 7.40
C GLY A 255 8.43 -30.33 6.26
N GLN A 256 7.55 -30.02 5.28
CA GLN A 256 7.88 -29.03 4.27
C GLN A 256 7.97 -27.63 4.87
N ARG A 257 9.00 -26.88 4.49
CA ARG A 257 9.11 -25.45 4.76
C ARG A 257 8.31 -24.70 3.70
N ILE A 258 7.40 -23.86 4.15
CA ILE A 258 6.51 -23.09 3.27
C ILE A 258 6.84 -21.61 3.44
N ARG A 259 7.12 -20.92 2.34
CA ARG A 259 7.10 -19.46 2.29
C ARG A 259 5.67 -18.99 2.06
N ILE A 260 5.15 -18.16 2.96
CA ILE A 260 3.84 -17.52 2.83
C ILE A 260 4.09 -16.04 2.57
N ARG A 261 3.69 -15.56 1.40
CA ARG A 261 3.75 -14.16 0.99
C ARG A 261 2.42 -13.50 1.30
N ILE A 262 2.39 -12.70 2.37
CA ILE A 262 1.17 -12.06 2.86
C ILE A 262 1.13 -10.62 2.34
N ILE A 263 0.03 -10.29 1.68
CA ILE A 263 -0.25 -8.97 1.09
C ILE A 263 -1.54 -8.47 1.71
N ASN A 264 -1.53 -7.27 2.30
CA ASN A 264 -2.77 -6.63 2.72
C ASN A 264 -3.24 -5.65 1.65
N SER A 265 -4.29 -6.01 0.90
CA SER A 265 -4.94 -5.15 -0.09
C SER A 265 -6.15 -4.40 0.45
N GLY A 266 -6.49 -4.57 1.73
CA GLY A 266 -7.65 -3.93 2.34
C GLY A 266 -7.55 -2.41 2.30
N SER A 267 -8.71 -1.76 2.34
CA SER A 267 -8.87 -0.33 2.17
C SER A 267 -8.87 0.46 3.47
N ASP A 268 -9.23 -0.17 4.60
CA ASP A 268 -9.32 0.48 5.92
C ASP A 268 -8.92 -0.47 7.08
N THR A 269 -8.39 -1.65 6.79
CA THR A 269 -8.18 -2.69 7.82
C THR A 269 -6.73 -3.16 7.91
N ALA A 270 -6.14 -2.99 9.09
CA ALA A 270 -4.97 -3.77 9.49
C ALA A 270 -5.40 -5.15 10.04
N PHE A 271 -4.58 -6.17 9.82
CA PHE A 271 -4.86 -7.53 10.30
C PHE A 271 -3.79 -8.02 11.28
N ARG A 272 -4.21 -8.85 12.24
CA ARG A 272 -3.31 -9.78 12.92
C ARG A 272 -3.42 -11.15 12.27
N VAL A 273 -2.29 -11.67 11.78
CA VAL A 273 -2.23 -12.95 11.07
C VAL A 273 -1.50 -13.99 11.91
N ALA A 274 -2.08 -15.18 12.05
CA ALA A 274 -1.44 -16.32 12.72
C ALA A 274 -1.82 -17.65 12.05
N LEU A 275 -0.87 -18.60 12.00
CA LEU A 275 -1.14 -19.97 11.60
C LEU A 275 -1.30 -20.83 12.85
N ALA A 276 -2.48 -21.43 13.04
CA ALA A 276 -2.78 -22.20 14.25
C ALA A 276 -1.73 -23.29 14.50
N GLY A 277 -1.20 -23.34 15.73
CA GLY A 277 -0.22 -24.33 16.15
C GLY A 277 1.19 -24.16 15.56
N HIS A 278 1.50 -23.03 14.92
CA HIS A 278 2.81 -22.77 14.33
C HIS A 278 3.37 -21.41 14.79
N SER A 279 4.68 -21.35 15.06
CA SER A 279 5.41 -20.10 14.99
C SER A 279 5.74 -19.78 13.52
N MET A 280 5.89 -18.50 13.21
CA MET A 280 6.24 -18.00 11.89
C MET A 280 7.58 -17.28 11.96
N THR A 281 8.49 -17.58 11.04
CA THR A 281 9.74 -16.83 10.91
C THR A 281 9.57 -15.75 9.85
N VAL A 282 9.51 -14.48 10.23
CA VAL A 282 9.51 -13.34 9.29
C VAL A 282 10.87 -13.27 8.62
N THR A 283 10.87 -13.23 7.30
CA THR A 283 12.08 -13.20 6.47
C THR A 283 12.16 -11.97 5.59
N HIS A 284 11.02 -11.36 5.24
CA HIS A 284 10.99 -10.13 4.44
C HIS A 284 9.90 -9.17 4.92
N THR A 285 10.15 -7.88 4.71
CA THR A 285 9.17 -6.79 4.82
C THR A 285 9.14 -6.02 3.50
N ASP A 286 7.95 -5.84 2.92
CA ASP A 286 7.73 -5.08 1.69
C ASP A 286 8.61 -5.53 0.50
N GLY A 287 8.97 -6.82 0.48
CA GLY A 287 9.85 -7.42 -0.52
C GLY A 287 11.34 -7.45 -0.15
N TYR A 288 11.77 -6.75 0.90
CA TYR A 288 13.17 -6.69 1.31
C TYR A 288 13.50 -7.65 2.45
N PRO A 289 14.63 -8.38 2.40
CA PRO A 289 15.01 -9.32 3.44
C PRO A 289 15.28 -8.61 4.77
N VAL A 290 14.89 -9.27 5.86
CA VAL A 290 15.21 -8.88 7.24
C VAL A 290 16.07 -9.94 7.90
N VAL A 291 16.71 -9.57 9.01
CA VAL A 291 17.24 -10.58 9.95
C VAL A 291 16.07 -11.48 10.37
N PRO A 292 16.14 -12.81 10.14
CA PRO A 292 15.00 -13.69 10.41
C PRO A 292 14.55 -13.61 11.88
N THR A 293 13.27 -13.31 12.08
CA THR A 293 12.69 -13.11 13.42
C THR A 293 11.47 -13.99 13.60
N GLU A 294 11.47 -14.80 14.67
CA GLU A 294 10.35 -15.66 15.02
C GLU A 294 9.25 -14.89 15.76
N VAL A 295 8.01 -15.05 15.29
CA VAL A 295 6.78 -14.49 15.84
C VAL A 295 5.69 -15.56 15.92
N ASP A 296 4.67 -15.35 16.76
CA ASP A 296 3.48 -16.21 16.79
C ASP A 296 2.36 -15.64 15.91
N ALA A 297 2.30 -14.31 15.81
CA ALA A 297 1.39 -13.59 14.95
C ALA A 297 2.09 -12.37 14.34
N LEU A 298 1.50 -11.76 13.33
CA LEU A 298 2.03 -10.58 12.66
C LEU A 298 0.94 -9.52 12.55
N LEU A 299 1.22 -8.29 12.95
CA LEU A 299 0.40 -7.13 12.59
C LEU A 299 0.82 -6.63 11.20
N ILE A 300 -0.14 -6.54 10.28
CA ILE A 300 0.07 -6.07 8.91
C ILE A 300 -0.93 -4.96 8.59
N GLY A 301 -0.43 -3.74 8.37
CA GLY A 301 -1.21 -2.59 7.91
C GLY A 301 -1.56 -2.69 6.44
N MET A 302 -2.46 -1.81 5.97
CA MET A 302 -2.84 -1.74 4.55
C MET A 302 -1.59 -1.50 3.70
N ALA A 303 -1.50 -2.20 2.58
CA ALA A 303 -0.39 -2.18 1.62
C ALA A 303 0.98 -2.69 2.10
N GLU A 304 1.14 -3.04 3.37
CA GLU A 304 2.35 -3.74 3.81
C GLU A 304 2.37 -5.17 3.25
N ARG A 305 3.58 -5.71 3.08
CA ARG A 305 3.77 -7.12 2.74
C ARG A 305 4.77 -7.74 3.70
N TYR A 306 4.54 -9.00 4.02
CA TYR A 306 5.47 -9.79 4.82
C TYR A 306 5.59 -11.18 4.25
N ASP A 307 6.83 -11.66 4.16
CA ASP A 307 7.08 -13.05 3.83
C ASP A 307 7.51 -13.79 5.09
N VAL A 308 6.78 -14.85 5.42
CA VAL A 308 7.09 -15.72 6.54
C VAL A 308 7.42 -17.12 6.08
N VAL A 309 8.25 -17.82 6.84
CA VAL A 309 8.52 -19.24 6.65
C VAL A 309 7.96 -20.02 7.85
N VAL A 310 7.25 -21.10 7.55
CA VAL A 310 6.74 -22.08 8.53
C VAL A 310 7.18 -23.48 8.13
N THR A 311 7.39 -24.37 9.10
CA THR A 311 7.57 -25.80 8.83
C THR A 311 6.25 -26.50 9.10
N ALA A 312 5.67 -27.14 8.09
CA ALA A 312 4.34 -27.71 8.17
C ALA A 312 4.28 -28.88 9.17
N ALA A 313 3.42 -28.79 10.17
CA ALA A 313 3.06 -29.94 11.01
C ALA A 313 2.13 -30.91 10.26
N ASP A 314 1.85 -32.07 10.85
CA ASP A 314 0.88 -33.05 10.34
C ASP A 314 -0.53 -32.72 10.86
N GLY A 315 -1.48 -32.44 9.95
CA GLY A 315 -2.86 -32.10 10.28
C GLY A 315 -3.51 -31.06 9.36
N VAL A 316 -4.50 -30.36 9.91
CA VAL A 316 -5.25 -29.29 9.23
C VAL A 316 -5.26 -28.04 10.11
N PHE A 317 -4.69 -26.94 9.61
CA PHE A 317 -4.37 -25.76 10.40
C PHE A 317 -4.93 -24.49 9.74
N PRO A 318 -5.85 -23.75 10.38
CA PRO A 318 -6.31 -22.49 9.82
C PRO A 318 -5.22 -21.41 9.92
N LEU A 319 -4.98 -20.72 8.81
CA LEU A 319 -4.30 -19.43 8.77
C LEU A 319 -5.39 -18.37 8.96
N VAL A 320 -5.37 -17.67 10.09
CA VAL A 320 -6.40 -16.69 10.47
C VAL A 320 -5.82 -15.29 10.35
N ALA A 321 -6.55 -14.41 9.67
CA ALA A 321 -6.31 -12.98 9.65
C ALA A 321 -7.46 -12.29 10.41
N LEU A 322 -7.22 -11.91 11.66
CA LEU A 322 -8.15 -11.16 12.49
C LEU A 322 -8.10 -9.68 12.09
N ALA A 323 -9.23 -9.11 11.68
CA ALA A 323 -9.36 -7.67 11.43
C ALA A 323 -9.17 -6.94 12.77
N GLU A 324 -8.04 -6.25 12.90
CA GLU A 324 -7.57 -5.75 14.18
C GLU A 324 -8.53 -4.70 14.74
N GLY A 325 -9.01 -4.90 15.97
CA GLY A 325 -10.00 -4.01 16.59
C GLY A 325 -11.42 -4.08 16.00
N LYS A 326 -11.70 -4.89 14.97
CA LYS A 326 -13.01 -4.99 14.30
C LYS A 326 -13.81 -6.26 14.63
N ASN A 327 -13.27 -7.15 15.47
CA ASN A 327 -13.90 -8.40 15.93
C ASN A 327 -14.46 -9.30 14.80
N ALA A 328 -13.77 -9.31 13.67
CA ALA A 328 -14.09 -10.14 12.52
C ALA A 328 -12.79 -10.74 11.95
N LEU A 329 -12.89 -11.76 11.11
CA LEU A 329 -11.71 -12.44 10.59
C LEU A 329 -11.92 -12.95 9.16
N ALA A 330 -10.80 -13.17 8.49
CA ALA A 330 -10.66 -13.96 7.28
C ALA A 330 -9.85 -15.23 7.59
N ARG A 331 -9.99 -16.29 6.78
CA ARG A 331 -9.15 -17.50 6.92
C ARG A 331 -8.85 -18.23 5.63
N ALA A 332 -7.69 -18.87 5.63
CA ALA A 332 -7.31 -19.94 4.73
C ALA A 332 -6.98 -21.21 5.56
N VAL A 333 -6.74 -22.33 4.90
CA VAL A 333 -6.44 -23.60 5.57
C VAL A 333 -5.17 -24.21 4.98
N LEU A 334 -4.20 -24.54 5.84
CA LEU A 334 -3.13 -25.47 5.52
C LEU A 334 -3.63 -26.90 5.78
N SER A 335 -3.55 -27.76 4.77
CA SER A 335 -3.84 -29.19 4.89
C SER A 335 -2.60 -30.02 4.54
N THR A 336 -2.11 -30.82 5.48
CA THR A 336 -0.98 -31.74 5.26
C THR A 336 -1.34 -33.22 5.44
N GLY A 337 -2.53 -33.52 5.94
CA GLY A 337 -2.94 -34.88 6.28
C GLY A 337 -4.43 -34.99 6.56
N ALA A 338 -4.81 -36.06 7.26
CA ALA A 338 -6.20 -36.27 7.68
C ALA A 338 -6.57 -35.34 8.84
N GLY A 339 -7.80 -34.83 8.84
CA GLY A 339 -8.32 -33.97 9.89
C GLY A 339 -9.44 -33.08 9.37
N ASN A 340 -10.07 -32.35 10.27
CA ASN A 340 -11.06 -31.33 9.95
C ASN A 340 -10.52 -29.97 10.40
N ALA A 341 -10.71 -28.95 9.57
CA ALA A 341 -10.45 -27.59 10.01
C ALA A 341 -11.43 -27.22 11.16
N PRO A 342 -10.99 -26.40 12.14
CA PRO A 342 -11.88 -25.82 13.15
C PRO A 342 -13.02 -25.00 12.54
N ASP A 343 -13.95 -24.56 13.39
CA ASP A 343 -15.06 -23.66 13.03
C ASP A 343 -14.59 -22.42 12.24
N PRO A 344 -15.36 -21.91 11.26
CA PRO A 344 -15.02 -20.70 10.51
C PRO A 344 -14.63 -19.50 11.38
N GLY A 345 -15.22 -19.33 12.56
CA GLY A 345 -14.91 -18.25 13.51
C GLY A 345 -13.79 -18.56 14.51
N PHE A 346 -13.10 -19.69 14.38
CA PHE A 346 -12.01 -20.06 15.28
C PHE A 346 -10.86 -19.04 15.25
N GLN A 347 -10.46 -18.57 16.43
CA GLN A 347 -9.30 -17.70 16.61
C GLN A 347 -8.18 -18.47 17.34
N PRO A 348 -7.02 -18.70 16.72
CA PRO A 348 -5.91 -19.37 17.38
C PRO A 348 -5.33 -18.52 18.51
N PRO A 349 -4.87 -19.13 19.62
CA PRO A 349 -4.26 -18.40 20.73
C PRO A 349 -2.99 -17.65 20.31
N GLU A 350 -2.30 -18.08 19.25
CA GLU A 350 -1.14 -17.42 18.64
C GLU A 350 -1.38 -15.93 18.34
N LEU A 351 -2.61 -15.53 17.97
CA LEU A 351 -2.97 -14.14 17.70
C LEU A 351 -2.67 -13.18 18.87
N ASN A 352 -2.55 -13.70 20.09
CA ASN A 352 -2.35 -12.92 21.31
C ASN A 352 -1.00 -13.22 22.01
N LYS A 353 -0.09 -13.95 21.37
CA LYS A 353 1.25 -14.25 21.90
C LYS A 353 2.27 -13.21 21.41
N ARG A 354 3.39 -13.63 20.82
CA ARG A 354 4.42 -12.73 20.28
C ARG A 354 3.95 -12.14 18.94
N VAL A 355 3.24 -11.03 18.98
CA VAL A 355 2.81 -10.29 17.79
C VAL A 355 3.96 -9.49 17.22
N GLY A 356 4.39 -9.82 16.00
CA GLY A 356 5.37 -9.08 15.21
C GLY A 356 4.85 -7.70 14.83
N THR A 357 5.58 -6.66 15.23
CA THR A 357 5.38 -5.27 14.79
C THR A 357 6.66 -4.74 14.14
N VAL A 358 6.57 -3.65 13.38
CA VAL A 358 7.69 -3.10 12.58
C VAL A 358 8.99 -2.91 13.37
N GLU A 359 8.90 -2.56 14.67
CA GLU A 359 10.05 -2.31 15.53
C GLU A 359 10.87 -3.58 15.85
N MET A 360 10.25 -4.76 15.74
CA MET A 360 10.90 -6.05 15.98
C MET A 360 11.84 -6.48 14.86
N PHE A 361 11.78 -5.83 13.70
CA PHE A 361 12.52 -6.24 12.52
C PHE A 361 13.71 -5.31 12.26
N SER A 362 14.73 -5.84 11.59
CA SER A 362 15.87 -5.08 11.08
C SER A 362 16.22 -5.58 9.69
N ALA A 363 16.53 -4.66 8.78
CA ALA A 363 16.97 -4.99 7.43
C ALA A 363 18.15 -5.97 7.46
N ALA A 364 18.18 -6.91 6.53
CA ALA A 364 19.38 -7.71 6.31
C ALA A 364 20.52 -6.81 5.79
N PRO A 365 21.81 -7.11 6.12
CA PRO A 365 22.93 -6.24 5.79
C PRO A 365 23.03 -5.83 4.30
N GLU A 366 22.61 -6.70 3.39
CA GLU A 366 22.62 -6.48 1.94
C GLU A 366 21.61 -5.44 1.44
N VAL A 367 20.60 -5.09 2.24
CA VAL A 367 19.55 -4.13 1.87
C VAL A 367 19.44 -2.94 2.83
N ASP A 368 20.27 -2.89 3.88
CA ASP A 368 20.33 -1.80 4.84
C ASP A 368 20.73 -0.48 4.17
N LEU A 369 19.88 0.55 4.27
CA LEU A 369 20.21 1.89 3.78
C LEU A 369 20.99 2.72 4.82
N GLY A 370 21.00 2.31 6.09
CA GLY A 370 21.70 2.92 7.21
C GLY A 370 21.03 4.15 7.81
N VAL A 371 21.63 4.65 8.90
CA VAL A 371 21.20 5.83 9.70
C VAL A 371 22.00 7.10 9.40
N ALA A 372 22.74 7.14 8.28
CA ALA A 372 23.70 8.22 8.02
C ALA A 372 23.06 9.62 8.14
N LYS A 373 23.87 10.60 8.59
CA LYS A 373 23.46 12.00 8.80
C LYS A 373 22.71 12.50 7.56
N SER A 374 21.43 12.79 7.73
CA SER A 374 20.55 13.24 6.66
C SER A 374 21.06 14.53 6.03
N ASP A 375 21.07 14.56 4.69
CA ASP A 375 21.36 15.77 3.92
C ASP A 375 20.18 16.74 3.99
N VAL A 376 18.95 16.23 4.12
CA VAL A 376 17.72 17.00 4.16
C VAL A 376 16.66 16.35 5.04
N ASN A 377 16.09 17.14 5.95
CA ASN A 377 14.95 16.71 6.76
C ASN A 377 13.64 17.15 6.10
N LEU A 378 12.77 16.19 5.81
CA LEU A 378 11.47 16.36 5.17
C LEU A 378 10.37 16.17 6.24
N PRO A 379 9.76 17.26 6.76
CA PRO A 379 8.69 17.14 7.73
C PRO A 379 7.43 16.54 7.08
N VAL A 380 6.81 15.59 7.79
CA VAL A 380 5.58 14.91 7.40
C VAL A 380 4.61 14.94 8.58
N VAL A 381 3.89 16.04 8.73
CA VAL A 381 2.88 16.19 9.79
C VAL A 381 1.57 15.60 9.30
N LEU A 382 1.12 14.52 9.94
CA LEU A 382 -0.17 13.89 9.67
C LEU A 382 -1.22 14.54 10.56
N SER A 383 -2.24 15.13 9.94
CA SER A 383 -3.31 15.85 10.63
C SER A 383 -4.64 15.58 9.95
N GLY A 384 -5.74 15.78 10.66
CA GLY A 384 -7.07 15.66 10.10
C GLY A 384 -8.15 15.74 11.16
N ASP A 385 -9.39 15.81 10.73
CA ASP A 385 -10.56 15.90 11.59
C ASP A 385 -11.63 14.89 11.16
N MET A 386 -11.99 13.98 12.06
CA MET A 386 -13.02 12.95 11.82
C MET A 386 -14.39 13.53 11.48
N THR A 387 -14.75 14.71 12.02
CA THR A 387 -16.07 15.31 11.84
C THR A 387 -16.21 15.93 10.46
N LYS A 388 -15.14 16.56 9.96
CA LYS A 388 -15.08 17.10 8.60
C LYS A 388 -14.69 16.07 7.57
N TYR A 389 -14.07 14.98 8.02
CA TYR A 389 -13.43 13.97 7.21
C TYR A 389 -12.40 14.57 6.24
N ASP A 390 -11.57 15.49 6.75
CA ASP A 390 -10.44 16.05 6.03
C ASP A 390 -9.13 15.46 6.55
N TRP A 391 -8.38 14.81 5.67
CA TRP A 391 -7.14 14.13 6.03
C TRP A 391 -5.99 14.75 5.24
N LEU A 392 -4.95 15.20 5.96
CA LEU A 392 -4.00 16.17 5.45
C LEU A 392 -2.56 15.75 5.75
N ILE A 393 -1.66 16.09 4.83
CA ILE A 393 -0.21 16.07 5.05
C ILE A 393 0.28 17.51 5.09
N ASN A 394 1.01 17.86 6.14
CA ASN A 394 1.56 19.21 6.37
C ASN A 394 0.49 20.32 6.39
N GLY A 395 -0.72 19.98 6.87
CA GLY A 395 -1.81 20.93 7.12
C GLY A 395 -2.57 21.40 5.87
N GLU A 396 -2.28 20.83 4.69
CA GLU A 396 -2.93 21.21 3.43
C GLU A 396 -3.59 19.99 2.77
N PRO A 397 -4.75 20.16 2.10
CA PRO A 397 -5.32 19.11 1.26
C PRO A 397 -4.45 18.92 0.02
N TYR A 398 -4.45 17.73 -0.58
CA TYR A 398 -3.60 17.39 -1.73
C TYR A 398 -3.53 18.49 -2.81
N SER A 399 -4.68 19.07 -3.18
CA SER A 399 -4.81 20.15 -4.18
C SER A 399 -4.01 21.42 -3.88
N LYS A 400 -3.53 21.60 -2.65
CA LYS A 400 -2.74 22.75 -2.18
C LYS A 400 -1.39 22.34 -1.58
N THR A 401 -1.11 21.05 -1.48
CA THR A 401 0.15 20.60 -0.85
C THR A 401 1.36 21.15 -1.59
N LYS A 402 2.37 21.53 -0.79
CA LYS A 402 3.71 21.79 -1.30
C LYS A 402 4.47 20.46 -1.33
N PRO A 403 4.96 20.02 -2.51
CA PRO A 403 5.75 18.80 -2.60
C PRO A 403 6.96 18.84 -1.67
N LEU A 404 7.30 17.68 -1.12
CA LEU A 404 8.59 17.43 -0.49
C LEU A 404 9.65 17.42 -1.60
N GLN A 405 10.78 18.11 -1.39
CA GLN A 405 11.79 18.29 -2.43
C GLN A 405 13.10 17.60 -2.05
N VAL A 406 13.68 16.90 -3.02
CA VAL A 406 14.99 16.26 -2.92
C VAL A 406 15.83 16.58 -4.16
N ARG A 407 17.13 16.33 -4.08
CA ARG A 407 18.04 16.31 -5.24
C ARG A 407 18.57 14.90 -5.43
N GLN A 408 18.91 14.56 -6.67
CA GLN A 408 19.51 13.27 -7.01
C GLN A 408 20.72 12.96 -6.10
N GLY A 409 20.72 11.76 -5.52
CA GLY A 409 21.76 11.25 -4.63
C GLY A 409 21.64 11.68 -3.17
N GLN A 410 20.71 12.57 -2.80
CA GLN A 410 20.54 12.99 -1.41
C GLN A 410 20.03 11.85 -0.53
N ARG A 411 20.50 11.81 0.71
CA ARG A 411 19.87 11.05 1.79
C ARG A 411 18.89 11.95 2.51
N ALA A 412 17.61 11.61 2.45
CA ALA A 412 16.54 12.39 3.04
C ALA A 412 15.92 11.65 4.23
N THR A 413 15.58 12.39 5.27
CA THR A 413 14.79 11.86 6.40
C THR A 413 13.35 12.30 6.27
N LEU A 414 12.43 11.35 6.15
CA LEU A 414 11.01 11.57 6.39
C LEU A 414 10.81 11.63 7.91
N ALA A 415 10.49 12.81 8.42
CA ALA A 415 10.23 13.05 9.84
C ALA A 415 8.72 13.11 10.07
N PHE A 416 8.13 11.96 10.39
CA PHE A 416 6.70 11.84 10.66
C PHE A 416 6.36 12.43 12.03
N ASP A 417 5.24 13.17 12.07
CA ASP A 417 4.59 13.64 13.27
C ASP A 417 3.09 13.40 13.14
N ASN A 418 2.60 12.29 13.69
CA ASN A 418 1.18 12.00 13.65
C ASN A 418 0.45 12.74 14.77
N THR A 419 -0.26 13.80 14.40
CA THR A 419 -1.01 14.63 15.35
C THR A 419 -2.44 14.15 15.57
N THR A 420 -2.89 13.11 14.86
CA THR A 420 -4.26 12.59 14.98
C THR A 420 -4.37 11.59 16.14
N MET A 421 -5.58 11.04 16.33
CA MET A 421 -5.85 9.94 17.26
C MET A 421 -5.94 8.57 16.55
N MET A 422 -5.65 8.51 15.24
CA MET A 422 -5.69 7.31 14.41
C MET A 422 -4.30 6.98 13.86
N TYR A 423 -4.04 5.70 13.60
CA TYR A 423 -2.83 5.30 12.87
C TYR A 423 -3.00 5.58 11.37
N HIS A 424 -1.88 5.72 10.65
CA HIS A 424 -1.88 5.91 9.21
C HIS A 424 -0.79 5.06 8.54
N PRO A 425 -1.13 4.13 7.62
CA PRO A 425 -0.14 3.43 6.80
C PRO A 425 0.42 4.38 5.73
N MET A 426 1.60 4.94 5.93
CA MET A 426 2.20 5.92 5.00
C MET A 426 3.05 5.23 3.95
N HIS A 427 2.69 5.40 2.67
CA HIS A 427 3.34 4.80 1.51
C HIS A 427 4.03 5.83 0.62
N LEU A 428 5.28 5.56 0.20
CA LEU A 428 6.04 6.36 -0.77
C LEU A 428 6.30 5.58 -2.06
N HIS A 429 5.94 6.17 -3.19
CA HIS A 429 6.16 5.58 -4.51
C HIS A 429 7.63 5.67 -4.95
N GLY A 430 8.03 4.74 -5.81
CA GLY A 430 9.33 4.73 -6.51
C GLY A 430 10.56 4.57 -5.61
N HIS A 431 10.39 4.56 -4.30
CA HIS A 431 11.45 4.50 -3.31
C HIS A 431 11.09 3.51 -2.23
N THR A 432 12.12 3.14 -1.49
CA THR A 432 11.98 2.49 -0.18
C THR A 432 12.76 3.30 0.83
N PHE A 433 12.45 3.12 2.09
CA PHE A 433 13.06 3.83 3.19
C PHE A 433 13.43 2.86 4.31
N GLN A 434 14.50 3.21 5.01
CA GLN A 434 14.97 2.56 6.21
C GLN A 434 14.23 3.17 7.39
N VAL A 435 13.33 2.41 8.02
CA VAL A 435 12.68 2.84 9.26
C VAL A 435 13.75 2.95 10.35
N ILE A 436 13.69 4.00 11.18
CA ILE A 436 14.58 4.18 12.33
C ILE A 436 13.81 3.82 13.59
N LYS A 437 14.39 2.92 14.39
CA LYS A 437 13.79 2.45 15.64
C LYS A 437 13.80 3.56 16.70
N PRO A 438 12.96 3.46 17.75
CA PRO A 438 12.94 4.44 18.85
C PRO A 438 14.30 4.65 19.54
N ASP A 439 15.18 3.64 19.55
CA ASP A 439 16.54 3.71 20.10
C ASP A 439 17.57 4.35 19.15
N GLY A 440 17.15 4.76 17.95
CA GLY A 440 17.98 5.36 16.91
C GLY A 440 18.70 4.37 15.98
N THR A 441 18.51 3.06 16.18
CA THR A 441 19.14 2.04 15.32
C THR A 441 18.33 1.79 14.03
N PRO A 442 18.95 1.26 12.95
CA PRO A 442 18.23 0.87 11.74
C PRO A 442 17.20 -0.25 11.99
N GLY A 443 15.95 -0.01 11.61
CA GLY A 443 14.84 -0.96 11.54
C GLY A 443 14.78 -1.75 10.23
N PRO A 444 13.59 -2.15 9.76
CA PRO A 444 13.44 -2.76 8.44
C PRO A 444 13.47 -1.72 7.30
N ARG A 445 13.80 -2.18 6.09
CA ARG A 445 13.61 -1.42 4.84
C ARG A 445 12.21 -1.70 4.30
N LYS A 446 11.45 -0.64 4.04
CA LYS A 446 10.02 -0.70 3.71
C LYS A 446 9.63 0.37 2.69
N ASP A 447 8.44 0.26 2.12
CA ASP A 447 7.81 1.33 1.33
C ASP A 447 6.48 1.80 1.92
N THR A 448 5.91 1.06 2.85
CA THR A 448 4.73 1.46 3.63
C THR A 448 4.99 1.28 5.12
N VAL A 449 4.64 2.24 5.98
CA VAL A 449 4.79 2.09 7.43
C VAL A 449 3.62 2.67 8.20
N ASN A 450 3.11 1.94 9.19
CA ASN A 450 2.11 2.47 10.12
C ASN A 450 2.75 3.52 11.04
N VAL A 451 2.19 4.73 11.04
CA VAL A 451 2.52 5.78 12.00
C VAL A 451 1.38 5.87 13.01
N LEU A 452 1.63 5.41 14.23
CA LEU A 452 0.64 5.31 15.29
C LEU A 452 0.16 6.69 15.79
N PRO A 453 -1.00 6.78 16.47
CA PRO A 453 -1.50 8.02 17.06
C PRO A 453 -0.45 8.70 17.93
N LYS A 454 -0.28 10.01 17.77
CA LYS A 454 0.69 10.82 18.55
C LYS A 454 2.15 10.37 18.41
N GLN A 455 2.46 9.49 17.47
CA GLN A 455 3.80 8.97 17.26
C GLN A 455 4.63 9.93 16.40
N LYS A 456 5.89 10.10 16.79
CA LYS A 456 6.95 10.59 15.91
C LYS A 456 7.75 9.40 15.41
N LEU A 457 7.96 9.31 14.11
CA LEU A 457 8.71 8.23 13.45
C LEU A 457 9.68 8.87 12.45
N SER A 458 10.87 8.31 12.32
CA SER A 458 11.84 8.72 11.30
C SER A 458 12.11 7.59 10.33
N ALA A 459 12.20 7.92 9.04
CA ALA A 459 12.62 6.98 8.01
C ALA A 459 13.60 7.66 7.05
N VAL A 460 14.64 6.94 6.61
CA VAL A 460 15.69 7.46 5.73
C VAL A 460 15.56 6.84 4.35
N LEU A 461 15.48 7.67 3.31
CA LEU A 461 15.53 7.22 1.92
C LEU A 461 16.79 7.76 1.22
N VAL A 462 17.19 7.06 0.16
CA VAL A 462 18.18 7.55 -0.81
C VAL A 462 17.41 8.03 -2.03
N ALA A 463 17.60 9.28 -2.43
CA ALA A 463 16.95 9.88 -3.59
C ALA A 463 17.70 9.49 -4.88
N ASP A 464 17.58 8.22 -5.29
CA ASP A 464 18.26 7.67 -6.48
C ASP A 464 17.34 7.37 -7.66
N ASN A 465 16.03 7.57 -7.52
CA ASN A 465 15.03 7.33 -8.56
C ASN A 465 14.33 8.65 -8.97
N PRO A 466 14.90 9.43 -9.91
CA PRO A 466 14.39 10.75 -10.26
C PRO A 466 12.97 10.71 -10.84
N GLY A 467 12.15 11.69 -10.45
CA GLY A 467 10.76 11.80 -10.90
C GLY A 467 9.88 12.61 -9.95
N VAL A 468 8.57 12.49 -10.15
CA VAL A 468 7.51 13.03 -9.29
C VAL A 468 6.74 11.86 -8.69
N TRP A 469 6.98 11.58 -7.41
CA TRP A 469 6.50 10.36 -6.75
C TRP A 469 5.41 10.68 -5.74
N MET A 470 4.34 9.90 -5.73
CA MET A 470 3.28 10.10 -4.76
C MET A 470 3.70 9.64 -3.36
N PHE A 471 3.19 10.34 -2.36
CA PHE A 471 3.41 10.01 -0.96
C PHE A 471 2.12 10.23 -0.18
N HIS A 472 1.51 9.17 0.35
CA HIS A 472 0.14 9.22 0.87
C HIS A 472 -0.13 8.20 1.97
N CYS A 473 -1.25 8.39 2.67
CA CYS A 473 -1.84 7.36 3.52
C CYS A 473 -2.47 6.28 2.62
N HIS A 474 -2.29 5.01 2.96
CA HIS A 474 -2.87 3.85 2.27
C HIS A 474 -4.14 3.34 2.95
N ASN A 475 -4.73 4.14 3.83
CA ASN A 475 -6.17 4.07 4.04
C ASN A 475 -6.82 4.73 2.81
N THR A 476 -7.58 3.93 2.06
CA THR A 476 -8.15 4.34 0.76
C THR A 476 -9.05 5.57 0.90
N TYR A 477 -9.78 5.68 1.99
CA TYR A 477 -10.71 6.79 2.24
C TYR A 477 -9.98 8.05 2.71
N HIS A 478 -8.89 7.90 3.47
CA HIS A 478 -8.01 9.04 3.80
C HIS A 478 -7.30 9.57 2.55
N GLN A 479 -6.83 8.68 1.67
CA GLN A 479 -6.23 9.05 0.40
C GLN A 479 -7.22 9.84 -0.46
N GLU A 480 -8.42 9.31 -0.67
CA GLU A 480 -9.48 9.95 -1.46
C GLU A 480 -9.91 11.30 -0.85
N ALA A 481 -9.90 11.42 0.48
CA ALA A 481 -10.11 12.69 1.20
C ALA A 481 -8.96 13.69 1.07
N GLY A 482 -7.80 13.27 0.54
CA GLY A 482 -6.68 14.15 0.19
C GLY A 482 -5.44 14.02 1.07
N MET A 483 -5.27 12.93 1.83
CA MET A 483 -4.09 12.68 2.67
C MET A 483 -2.88 12.22 1.85
N MET A 484 -2.45 13.10 0.96
CA MET A 484 -1.53 12.82 -0.11
C MET A 484 -0.72 14.05 -0.42
N THR A 485 0.54 13.84 -0.78
CA THR A 485 1.46 14.83 -1.32
C THR A 485 2.40 14.16 -2.31
N ARG A 486 3.47 14.85 -2.69
CA ARG A 486 4.44 14.41 -3.68
C ARG A 486 5.86 14.56 -3.15
N LEU A 487 6.74 13.63 -3.51
CA LEU A 487 8.18 13.78 -3.44
C LEU A 487 8.67 14.15 -4.85
N GLU A 488 9.23 15.35 -5.00
CA GLU A 488 9.69 15.90 -6.27
C GLU A 488 11.20 16.08 -6.29
N TYR A 489 11.81 15.62 -7.38
CA TYR A 489 13.22 15.87 -7.64
C TYR A 489 13.40 17.28 -8.21
N THR A 490 14.29 18.03 -7.56
CA THR A 490 14.73 19.36 -7.98
C THR A 490 16.09 19.26 -8.65
N SER A 491 16.28 20.04 -9.71
CA SER A 491 17.53 20.16 -10.46
C SER A 491 18.67 20.77 -9.65
#